data_AF-A0A099ZTI1-F1
#
_entry.id   AF-A0A099ZTI1-F1
#
_cell.length_a   1.000
_cell.length_b   1.000
_cell.length_c   1.000
_cell.angle_alpha   90.00
_cell.angle_beta   90.00
_cell.angle_gamma   90.00
#
_symmetry.space_group_name_H-M   'P 1'
#
loop_
_entity.id
_entity.type
_entity.pdbx_description
1 polymer ?
#
loop_
_entity_poly.entity_id
_entity_poly.type
_entity_poly.pdbx_seq_one_letter_code
_entity_poly.pdbx_strand_id
1 'polypeptide(L)'
;VGLRLLDVLVSRERGLRRETKLLGALLFVKGPAWRSLFGKEADKLEQANDDDRTFYIIEREPLVNAFISVPRDHSSLNCAAFTAGLVEALLAAAGFPAKVTAHWHKGTTLMIKFDEAVVARERGLEGR
;
A
#
# COMPACT_ATOMS: atom_id res chain seq x y z
N VAL A 1 -10.45 -5.61 -8.74
CA VAL A 1 -9.11 -5.49 -9.37
C VAL A 1 -8.00 -5.95 -8.43
N GLY A 2 -7.81 -5.33 -7.25
CA GLY A 2 -6.74 -5.70 -6.30
C GLY A 2 -6.65 -7.19 -5.93
N LEU A 3 -7.79 -7.84 -5.65
CA LEU A 3 -7.86 -9.29 -5.39
C LEU A 3 -7.26 -10.16 -6.50
N ARG A 4 -7.53 -9.84 -7.77
CA ARG A 4 -7.00 -10.58 -8.93
C ARG A 4 -5.54 -10.21 -9.22
N LEU A 5 -5.13 -8.99 -8.83
CA LEU A 5 -3.77 -8.49 -9.01
C LEU A 5 -2.80 -9.21 -8.07
N LEU A 6 -3.23 -9.53 -6.85
CA LEU A 6 -2.41 -10.26 -5.87
C LEU A 6 -1.97 -11.63 -6.41
N ASP A 7 -2.89 -12.44 -6.94
CA ASP A 7 -2.57 -13.78 -7.44
C ASP A 7 -1.56 -13.73 -8.60
N VAL A 8 -1.73 -12.77 -9.51
CA VAL A 8 -0.82 -12.57 -10.65
C VAL A 8 0.57 -12.12 -10.18
N LEU A 9 0.64 -11.14 -9.27
CA LEU A 9 1.92 -10.64 -8.76
C LEU A 9 2.68 -11.66 -7.93
N VAL A 10 1.97 -12.40 -7.06
CA VAL A 10 2.58 -13.44 -6.21
C VAL A 10 3.08 -14.61 -7.05
N SER A 11 2.33 -14.98 -8.10
CA SER A 11 2.77 -16.01 -9.06
C SER A 11 3.98 -15.54 -9.88
N ARG A 12 3.97 -14.31 -10.40
CA ARG A 12 5.01 -13.80 -11.30
C ARG A 12 6.30 -13.40 -10.59
N GLU A 13 6.22 -12.79 -9.42
CA GLU A 13 7.38 -12.15 -8.77
C GLU A 13 7.90 -12.90 -7.53
N ARG A 14 7.12 -13.82 -6.94
CA ARG A 14 7.50 -14.50 -5.68
C ARG A 14 7.35 -16.01 -5.67
N GLY A 15 7.09 -16.63 -6.83
CA GLY A 15 6.99 -18.09 -6.93
C GLY A 15 5.97 -18.69 -5.95
N LEU A 16 4.81 -18.04 -5.79
CA LEU A 16 3.70 -18.44 -4.91
C LEU A 16 3.93 -18.27 -3.39
N ARG A 17 5.07 -17.71 -2.96
CA ARG A 17 5.30 -17.43 -1.53
C ARG A 17 4.51 -16.21 -1.07
N ARG A 18 3.62 -16.41 -0.11
CA ARG A 18 2.85 -15.35 0.56
C ARG A 18 3.62 -14.81 1.75
N GLU A 19 3.53 -13.50 1.95
CA GLU A 19 4.10 -12.84 3.12
C GLU A 19 3.31 -13.18 4.39
N THR A 20 4.03 -13.52 5.45
CA THR A 20 3.44 -13.79 6.77
C THR A 20 3.70 -12.67 7.76
N LYS A 21 4.71 -11.82 7.49
CA LYS A 21 5.10 -10.68 8.31
C LYS A 21 4.56 -9.36 7.76
N LEU A 22 4.14 -8.48 8.65
CA LEU A 22 3.56 -7.17 8.33
C LEU A 22 4.51 -6.31 7.49
N LEU A 23 5.78 -6.22 7.92
CA LEU A 23 6.79 -5.46 7.19
C LEU A 23 7.01 -6.00 5.78
N GLY A 24 6.98 -7.33 5.62
CA GLY A 24 7.12 -7.99 4.32
C GLY A 24 5.97 -7.62 3.36
N ALA A 25 4.74 -7.57 3.87
CA ALA A 25 3.57 -7.14 3.12
C ALA A 25 3.65 -5.66 2.72
N LEU A 26 4.07 -4.77 3.63
CA LEU A 26 4.25 -3.35 3.33
C LEU A 26 5.36 -3.11 2.29
N LEU A 27 6.48 -3.83 2.37
CA LEU A 27 7.55 -3.77 1.37
C LEU A 27 7.10 -4.33 0.01
N PHE A 28 6.24 -5.34 0.00
CA PHE A 28 5.61 -5.82 -1.22
C PHE A 28 4.74 -4.75 -1.88
N VAL A 29 3.94 -4.01 -1.09
CA VAL A 29 3.15 -2.90 -1.61
C VAL A 29 4.06 -1.79 -2.15
N LYS A 30 5.07 -1.36 -1.39
CA LYS A 30 6.01 -0.29 -1.78
C LYS A 30 6.78 -0.62 -3.07
N GLY A 31 7.24 -1.86 -3.23
CA GLY A 31 8.12 -2.25 -4.33
C GLY A 31 7.37 -2.95 -5.47
N PRO A 32 7.25 -4.29 -5.42
CA PRO A 32 6.56 -5.11 -6.42
C PRO A 32 5.21 -4.57 -6.92
N ALA A 33 4.25 -4.36 -6.03
CA ALA A 33 2.91 -3.94 -6.42
C ALA A 33 2.93 -2.54 -7.05
N TRP A 34 3.70 -1.63 -6.46
CA TRP A 34 3.85 -0.27 -6.98
C TRP A 34 4.50 -0.24 -8.36
N ARG A 35 5.59 -1.00 -8.57
CA ARG A 35 6.24 -1.12 -9.89
C ARG A 35 5.28 -1.66 -10.93
N SER A 36 4.47 -2.66 -10.59
CA SER A 36 3.50 -3.20 -11.54
C SER A 36 2.39 -2.22 -11.89
N LEU A 37 2.02 -1.32 -10.98
CA LEU A 37 0.94 -0.34 -11.22
C LEU A 37 1.46 0.95 -11.89
N PHE A 38 2.67 1.40 -11.54
CA PHE A 38 3.17 2.73 -11.87
C PHE A 38 4.57 2.75 -12.50
N GLY A 39 5.20 1.58 -12.70
CA GLY A 39 6.54 1.47 -13.31
C GLY A 39 7.69 1.87 -12.38
N LYS A 40 7.43 2.26 -11.13
CA LYS A 40 8.43 2.62 -10.12
C LYS A 40 8.05 2.14 -8.72
N GLU A 41 9.02 2.09 -7.79
CA GLU A 41 8.70 1.90 -6.37
C GLU A 41 8.08 3.17 -5.78
N ALA A 42 7.30 3.01 -4.71
CA ALA A 42 6.82 4.16 -3.95
C ALA A 42 8.00 4.91 -3.33
N ASP A 43 7.93 6.24 -3.23
CA ASP A 43 9.09 7.02 -2.76
C ASP A 43 9.44 6.69 -1.31
N LYS A 44 8.42 6.56 -0.44
CA LYS A 44 8.64 6.26 0.98
C LYS A 44 7.61 5.31 1.58
N LEU A 45 8.05 4.63 2.63
CA LEU A 45 7.23 3.91 3.58
C LEU A 45 7.65 4.40 4.98
N GLU A 46 6.72 4.98 5.72
CA GLU A 46 6.93 5.52 7.07
C GLU A 46 5.93 4.85 8.04
N GLN A 47 6.29 4.67 9.31
CA GLN A 47 5.35 4.29 10.37
C GLN A 47 4.93 5.54 11.14
N ALA A 48 3.70 5.60 11.65
CA ALA A 48 3.30 6.67 12.55
C ALA A 48 4.07 6.56 13.87
N ASN A 49 4.50 7.71 14.41
CA ASN A 49 5.29 7.75 15.65
C ASN A 49 4.48 7.29 16.88
N ASP A 50 3.18 7.59 16.90
CA ASP A 50 2.31 7.41 18.08
C ASP A 50 1.27 6.28 17.90
N ASP A 51 1.28 5.57 16.76
CA ASP A 51 0.35 4.47 16.47
C ASP A 51 1.05 3.39 15.65
N ASP A 52 1.39 2.28 16.31
CA ASP A 52 2.11 1.16 15.71
C ASP A 52 1.28 0.42 14.64
N ARG A 53 -0.03 0.66 14.58
CA ARG A 53 -0.94 0.13 13.57
C ARG A 53 -1.00 0.97 12.30
N THR A 54 -0.44 2.18 12.32
CA THR A 54 -0.58 3.13 11.21
C THR A 54 0.73 3.30 10.45
N PHE A 55 0.64 3.14 9.13
CA PHE A 55 1.75 3.26 8.19
C PHE A 55 1.37 4.20 7.04
N TYR A 56 2.38 4.77 6.39
CA TYR A 56 2.23 5.72 5.30
C TYR A 56 3.03 5.28 4.09
N ILE A 57 2.39 5.19 2.93
CA ILE A 57 3.07 5.17 1.63
C ILE A 57 2.98 6.56 1.03
N ILE A 58 4.12 7.16 0.74
CA ILE A 58 4.22 8.55 0.28
C ILE A 58 4.77 8.60 -1.13
N GLU A 59 4.10 9.38 -1.95
CA GLU A 59 4.44 9.69 -3.34
C GLU A 59 4.56 11.20 -3.50
N ARG A 60 5.77 11.69 -3.76
CA ARG A 60 6.04 13.12 -3.91
C ARG A 60 5.37 13.68 -5.15
N GLU A 61 5.35 12.88 -6.21
CA GLU A 61 4.68 13.22 -7.46
C GLU A 61 3.34 12.49 -7.60
N PRO A 62 2.29 13.14 -8.12
CA PRO A 62 1.00 12.49 -8.33
C PRO A 62 1.14 11.26 -9.22
N LEU A 63 0.68 10.10 -8.72
CA LEU A 63 0.69 8.79 -9.39
C LEU A 63 0.12 8.78 -10.82
N VAL A 64 -0.71 9.79 -11.16
CA VAL A 64 -1.43 9.91 -12.43
C VAL A 64 -0.80 10.85 -13.45
N ASN A 65 0.28 11.55 -13.12
CA ASN A 65 1.03 12.33 -14.11
C ASN A 65 1.65 11.45 -15.22
N ALA A 66 1.69 10.13 -15.03
CA ALA A 66 2.11 9.18 -16.06
C ALA A 66 1.02 8.87 -17.11
N PHE A 67 -0.27 9.11 -16.82
CA PHE A 67 -1.37 8.61 -17.66
C PHE A 67 -2.47 9.63 -17.99
N ILE A 68 -2.54 10.78 -17.29
CA ILE A 68 -3.49 11.87 -17.61
C ILE A 68 -2.87 13.25 -17.35
N SER A 69 -3.20 14.23 -18.20
CA SER A 69 -2.88 15.64 -17.98
C SER A 69 -3.99 16.29 -17.16
N VAL A 70 -3.84 16.35 -15.84
CA VAL A 70 -4.77 17.11 -14.98
C VAL A 70 -4.18 18.49 -14.71
N PRO A 71 -4.89 19.60 -15.01
CA PRO A 71 -4.45 20.94 -14.63
C PRO A 71 -4.16 21.02 -13.12
N ARG A 72 -3.07 21.69 -12.74
CA ARG A 72 -2.60 21.78 -11.34
C ARG A 72 -3.67 22.25 -10.35
N ASP A 73 -4.68 22.94 -10.86
CA ASP A 73 -5.74 23.60 -10.09
C ASP A 73 -6.92 22.65 -9.79
N HIS A 74 -6.93 21.45 -10.39
CA HIS A 74 -7.94 20.39 -10.23
C HIS A 74 -7.31 19.02 -9.99
N SER A 75 -6.19 18.92 -9.25
CA SER A 75 -5.56 17.66 -8.83
C SER A 75 -6.44 16.90 -7.82
N SER A 76 -7.64 16.53 -8.25
CA SER A 76 -8.62 15.84 -7.43
C SER A 76 -8.03 14.51 -6.94
N LEU A 77 -8.15 14.28 -5.64
CA LEU A 77 -7.76 13.06 -4.89
C LEU A 77 -8.36 11.75 -5.43
N ASN A 78 -9.13 11.79 -6.52
CA ASN A 78 -9.85 10.65 -7.10
C ASN A 78 -8.93 9.48 -7.45
N CYS A 79 -7.76 9.75 -8.02
CA CYS A 79 -6.85 8.68 -8.41
C CYS A 79 -6.10 8.08 -7.21
N ALA A 80 -5.75 8.92 -6.24
CA ALA A 80 -5.18 8.46 -4.98
C ALA A 80 -6.18 7.61 -4.19
N ALA A 81 -7.46 7.99 -4.19
CA ALA A 81 -8.54 7.21 -3.58
C ALA A 81 -8.76 5.86 -4.28
N PHE A 82 -8.65 5.81 -5.61
CA PHE A 82 -8.66 4.54 -6.35
C PHE A 82 -7.49 3.64 -5.97
N THR A 83 -6.26 4.18 -5.91
CA THR A 83 -5.08 3.44 -5.46
C THR A 83 -5.24 2.97 -4.02
N ALA A 84 -5.80 3.79 -3.13
CA ALA A 84 -6.10 3.41 -1.74
C ALA A 84 -6.98 2.16 -1.68
N GLY A 85 -8.08 2.13 -2.43
CA GLY A 85 -8.96 0.95 -2.50
C GLY A 85 -8.28 -0.29 -3.08
N LEU A 86 -7.36 -0.10 -4.04
CA LEU A 86 -6.57 -1.19 -4.61
C LEU A 86 -5.61 -1.80 -3.59
N VAL A 87 -4.91 -0.96 -2.83
CA VAL A 87 -4.00 -1.36 -1.74
C VAL A 87 -4.78 -2.01 -0.59
N GLU A 88 -5.94 -1.44 -0.20
CA GLU A 88 -6.82 -2.01 0.82
C GLU A 88 -7.22 -3.45 0.46
N ALA A 89 -7.68 -3.67 -0.77
CA ALA A 89 -8.06 -4.99 -1.24
C ALA A 89 -6.87 -5.96 -1.33
N LEU A 90 -5.69 -5.47 -1.71
CA LEU A 90 -4.47 -6.29 -1.82
C LEU A 90 -3.98 -6.77 -0.44
N LEU A 91 -3.95 -5.87 0.54
CA LEU A 91 -3.57 -6.20 1.92
C LEU A 91 -4.57 -7.14 2.57
N ALA A 92 -5.88 -6.89 2.40
CA ALA A 92 -6.93 -7.78 2.88
C ALA A 92 -6.80 -9.20 2.30
N ALA A 93 -6.60 -9.31 0.97
CA ALA A 93 -6.42 -10.61 0.31
C ALA A 93 -5.13 -11.33 0.73
N ALA A 94 -4.10 -10.58 1.13
CA ALA A 94 -2.85 -11.13 1.68
C ALA A 94 -2.95 -11.54 3.16
N GLY A 95 -4.11 -11.34 3.81
CA GLY A 95 -4.31 -11.67 5.24
C GLY A 95 -3.88 -10.57 6.21
N PHE A 96 -3.79 -9.33 5.74
CA PHE A 96 -3.47 -8.14 6.52
C PHE A 96 -4.60 -7.11 6.37
N PRO A 97 -5.81 -7.38 6.92
CA PRO A 97 -6.92 -6.43 6.84
C PRO A 97 -6.53 -5.07 7.45
N ALA A 98 -6.88 -4.02 6.72
CA ALA A 98 -6.56 -2.64 7.04
C ALA A 98 -7.58 -1.71 6.42
N LYS A 99 -7.67 -0.48 6.96
CA LYS A 99 -8.33 0.65 6.30
C LYS A 99 -7.30 1.51 5.60
N VAL A 100 -7.50 1.81 4.33
CA VAL A 100 -6.60 2.68 3.55
C VAL A 100 -7.33 3.94 3.11
N THR A 101 -6.71 5.09 3.36
CA THR A 101 -7.24 6.40 2.98
C THR A 101 -6.18 7.24 2.29
N ALA A 102 -6.59 8.08 1.35
CA ALA A 102 -5.71 8.97 0.60
C ALA A 102 -5.76 10.39 1.16
N HIS A 103 -4.59 11.01 1.31
CA HIS A 103 -4.42 12.36 1.87
C HIS A 103 -3.41 13.14 1.04
N TRP A 104 -3.54 14.46 1.05
CA TRP A 104 -2.51 15.36 0.52
C TRP A 104 -1.56 15.77 1.65
N HIS A 105 -0.44 15.08 1.76
CA HIS A 105 0.60 15.34 2.76
C HIS A 105 1.95 14.92 2.19
N LYS A 106 2.93 15.84 2.10
CA LYS A 106 4.24 15.59 1.46
C LYS A 106 4.11 15.01 0.03
N GLY A 107 3.05 15.41 -0.69
CA GLY A 107 2.60 14.79 -1.94
C GLY A 107 1.31 13.99 -1.73
N THR A 108 1.13 12.92 -2.50
CA THR A 108 0.04 11.96 -2.30
C THR A 108 0.46 10.95 -1.23
N THR A 109 -0.26 10.88 -0.12
CA THR A 109 -0.01 9.92 0.96
C THR A 109 -1.17 8.95 1.11
N LEU A 110 -0.87 7.65 1.09
CA LEU A 110 -1.80 6.62 1.53
C LEU A 110 -1.53 6.29 2.99
N MET A 111 -2.50 6.58 3.85
CA MET A 111 -2.51 6.15 5.24
C MET A 111 -3.14 4.76 5.30
N ILE A 112 -2.39 3.80 5.83
CA ILE A 112 -2.78 2.40 6.02
C ILE A 112 -2.88 2.16 7.52
N LYS A 113 -4.10 1.90 8.01
CA LYS A 113 -4.33 1.57 9.41
C LYS A 113 -4.77 0.13 9.54
N PHE A 114 -3.92 -0.72 10.10
CA PHE A 114 -4.20 -2.15 10.26
C PHE A 114 -5.18 -2.42 11.39
N ASP A 115 -5.94 -3.50 11.24
CA ASP A 115 -6.78 -4.01 12.32
C ASP A 115 -5.90 -4.48 13.49
N GLU A 116 -6.41 -4.33 14.71
CA GLU A 116 -5.67 -4.70 15.92
C GLU A 116 -5.23 -6.17 15.93
N ALA A 117 -6.05 -7.06 15.36
CA ALA A 117 -5.74 -8.48 15.22
C ALA A 117 -4.46 -8.74 14.39
N VAL A 118 -4.15 -7.88 13.42
CA VAL A 118 -2.95 -8.00 12.58
C VAL A 118 -1.70 -7.70 13.40
N VAL A 119 -1.70 -6.61 14.17
CA VAL A 119 -0.56 -6.24 15.00
C VAL A 119 -0.39 -7.19 16.18
N ALA A 120 -1.49 -7.65 16.79
CA ALA A 120 -1.46 -8.68 17.82
C ALA A 120 -0.82 -9.98 17.31
N ARG A 121 -1.16 -10.41 16.08
CA ARG A 121 -0.54 -11.57 15.43
C ARG A 121 0.96 -11.34 15.18
N GLU A 122 1.35 -10.17 14.68
CA GLU A 122 2.76 -9.86 14.39
C GLU A 122 3.62 -9.95 15.66
N ARG A 123 3.17 -9.35 16.76
CA ARG A 123 3.86 -9.43 18.06
C ARG A 123 4.03 -10.87 18.55
N GLY A 124 3.02 -11.73 18.32
CA GLY A 124 3.10 -13.16 18.66
C GLY A 124 4.09 -13.96 17.80
N LEU A 125 4.40 -13.47 16.59
CA LEU A 125 5.38 -14.07 15.69
C LEU A 125 6.81 -13.58 15.97
N GLU A 126 6.98 -12.37 16.51
CA GLU A 126 8.30 -11.84 16.93
C GLU A 126 8.82 -12.47 18.23
N GLY A 127 7.93 -13.00 19.07
CA GLY A 127 8.30 -13.75 20.27
C GLY A 127 8.83 -15.17 20.02
N ARG A 128 9.14 -15.54 18.78
CA ARG A 128 9.69 -16.84 18.33
C ARG A 128 10.96 -16.62 17.52
#